data_AF-A0A382MPL3-F1
#
_entry.id   AF-A0A382MPL3-F1
#
_cell.length_a   1.000
_cell.length_b   1.000
_cell.length_c   1.000
_cell.angle_alpha   90.00
_cell.angle_beta   90.00
_cell.angle_gamma   90.00
#
_symmetry.space_group_name_H-M   'P 1'
#
loop_
_entity.id
_entity.type
_entity.pdbx_description
1 polymer ?
#
loop_
_entity_poly.entity_id
_entity_poly.type
_entity_poly.pdbx_seq_one_letter_code
_entity_poly.pdbx_strand_id
1 'polypeptide(L)'
;MQNLSDITEKQTRYIIQGLHDVLPEYKSDAILTQRVTKIMQKLTENHSMYQFSSEELDIICMGLNDCIYVLDDILKDLEECDIPEGREYRSEIERITEFLSKV
;
A
#
# COMPACT_ATOMS: atom_id res chain seq x y z
N MET A 1 -18.11 11.88 4.74
CA MET A 1 -17.89 10.57 5.37
C MET A 1 -17.31 9.69 4.28
N GLN A 2 -16.05 9.28 4.42
CA GLN A 2 -15.38 8.41 3.46
C GLN A 2 -15.78 6.96 3.76
N ASN A 3 -16.01 6.14 2.74
CA ASN A 3 -16.41 4.74 2.91
C ASN A 3 -15.42 3.83 2.20
N LEU A 4 -15.16 2.64 2.74
CA LEU A 4 -14.28 1.65 2.10
C LEU A 4 -14.70 1.28 0.65
N SER A 5 -15.96 1.51 0.26
CA SER A 5 -16.45 1.37 -1.12
C SER A 5 -15.90 2.41 -2.11
N ASP A 6 -15.37 3.53 -1.62
CA ASP A 6 -14.86 4.61 -2.46
C ASP A 6 -13.44 4.29 -2.99
N ILE A 7 -12.79 3.26 -2.45
CA ILE A 7 -11.55 2.70 -3.00
C ILE A 7 -11.88 1.96 -4.29
N THR A 8 -11.33 2.44 -5.40
CA THR A 8 -11.51 1.87 -6.73
C THR A 8 -10.64 0.63 -6.94
N GLU A 9 -11.00 -0.19 -7.94
CA GLU A 9 -10.18 -1.34 -8.37
C GLU A 9 -8.76 -0.93 -8.83
N LYS A 10 -8.60 0.29 -9.38
CA LYS A 10 -7.28 0.82 -9.71
C LYS A 10 -6.46 1.04 -8.43
N GLN A 11 -7.07 1.62 -7.40
CA GLN A 11 -6.43 1.88 -6.12
C GLN A 11 -6.11 0.57 -5.37
N THR A 12 -6.94 -0.47 -5.46
CA THR A 12 -6.60 -1.77 -4.87
C THR A 12 -5.36 -2.39 -5.51
N ARG A 13 -5.11 -2.15 -6.80
CA ARG A 13 -3.87 -2.59 -7.45
C ARG A 13 -2.65 -1.84 -6.91
N TYR A 14 -2.78 -0.53 -6.68
CA TYR A 14 -1.70 0.23 -6.01
C TYR A 14 -1.46 -0.27 -4.58
N ILE A 15 -2.51 -0.65 -3.84
CA ILE A 15 -2.34 -1.25 -2.51
C ILE A 15 -1.53 -2.56 -2.61
N ILE A 16 -1.91 -3.46 -3.52
CA ILE A 16 -1.20 -4.73 -3.71
C ILE A 16 0.26 -4.48 -4.10
N GLN A 17 0.50 -3.56 -5.03
CA GLN A 17 1.85 -3.20 -5.47
C GLN A 17 2.67 -2.64 -4.30
N GLY A 18 2.13 -1.69 -3.53
CA GLY A 18 2.84 -1.10 -2.39
C GLY A 18 3.19 -2.11 -1.32
N LEU A 19 2.26 -3.02 -1.00
CA LEU A 19 2.52 -4.12 -0.06
C LEU A 19 3.57 -5.12 -0.57
N HIS A 20 3.58 -5.39 -1.88
CA HIS A 20 4.60 -6.23 -2.49
C HIS A 20 5.98 -5.56 -2.43
N ASP A 21 6.05 -4.26 -2.70
CA ASP A 21 7.30 -3.50 -2.75
C ASP A 21 8.00 -3.44 -1.38
N VAL A 22 7.24 -3.42 -0.29
CA VAL A 22 7.79 -3.42 1.09
C VAL A 22 7.99 -4.81 1.70
N LEU A 23 7.50 -5.87 1.06
CA LEU A 23 7.62 -7.23 1.57
C LEU A 23 9.08 -7.64 1.89
N PRO A 24 10.11 -7.24 1.11
CA PRO A 24 11.51 -7.50 1.46
C PRO A 24 11.96 -6.92 2.80
N GLU A 25 11.36 -5.81 3.25
CA GLU A 25 11.68 -5.17 4.54
C GLU A 25 11.19 -6.01 5.73
N TYR A 26 10.19 -6.86 5.52
CA TYR A 26 9.60 -7.70 6.56
C TYR A 26 10.23 -9.09 6.68
N LYS A 27 11.24 -9.42 5.86
CA LYS A 27 11.83 -10.77 5.77
C LYS A 27 12.28 -11.38 7.10
N SER A 28 12.66 -10.57 8.09
CA SER A 28 13.06 -11.02 9.42
C SER A 28 11.89 -11.33 10.35
N ASP A 29 10.69 -10.88 10.01
CA ASP A 29 9.44 -11.16 10.71
C ASP A 29 8.55 -12.06 9.85
N ALA A 30 8.64 -13.37 10.11
CA ALA A 30 7.88 -14.38 9.38
C ALA A 30 6.36 -14.23 9.57
N ILE A 31 5.91 -13.77 10.74
CA ILE A 31 4.48 -13.62 11.05
C ILE A 31 3.91 -12.45 10.26
N LEU A 32 4.61 -11.31 10.28
CA LEU A 32 4.21 -10.14 9.50
C LEU A 32 4.24 -10.43 8.01
N THR A 33 5.31 -11.05 7.50
CA THR A 33 5.44 -11.45 6.09
C THR A 33 4.26 -12.31 5.65
N GLN A 34 3.88 -13.31 6.46
CA GLN A 34 2.74 -14.17 6.16
C GLN A 34 1.41 -13.40 6.14
N ARG A 35 1.22 -12.47 7.09
CA ARG A 35 0.00 -11.63 7.17
C ARG A 35 -0.13 -10.72 5.95
N VAL A 36 0.92 -10.01 5.58
CA VAL A 36 0.93 -9.12 4.40
C VAL A 36 0.67 -9.92 3.12
N THR A 37 1.32 -11.07 2.96
CA THR A 37 1.10 -11.96 1.80
C THR A 37 -0.36 -12.41 1.71
N LYS A 38 -0.98 -12.78 2.84
CA LYS A 38 -2.38 -13.19 2.89
C LYS A 38 -3.33 -12.04 2.55
N ILE A 39 -3.04 -10.82 3.02
CA ILE A 39 -3.82 -9.62 2.70
C ILE A 39 -3.78 -9.36 1.19
N MET A 40 -2.59 -9.39 0.58
CA MET A 40 -2.43 -9.22 -0.87
C MET A 40 -3.21 -10.28 -1.65
N GLN A 41 -3.18 -11.54 -1.22
CA GLN A 41 -3.95 -12.62 -1.84
C GLN A 41 -5.46 -12.34 -1.78
N LYS A 42 -5.99 -12.00 -0.58
CA LYS A 42 -7.41 -11.64 -0.41
C LYS A 42 -7.82 -10.49 -1.34
N LEU A 43 -6.98 -9.45 -1.45
CA LEU A 43 -7.27 -8.28 -2.27
C LEU A 43 -7.19 -8.58 -3.79
N THR A 44 -6.42 -9.60 -4.17
CA THR A 44 -6.34 -10.11 -5.55
C THR A 44 -7.59 -10.92 -5.92
N GLU A 45 -8.10 -11.74 -5.00
CA GLU A 45 -9.30 -12.57 -5.19
C GLU A 45 -10.60 -11.76 -5.12
N ASN A 46 -10.61 -10.70 -4.32
CA ASN A 46 -11.74 -9.80 -4.14
C ASN A 46 -11.23 -8.37 -3.91
N HIS A 47 -11.65 -7.40 -4.72
CA HIS A 47 -11.19 -6.02 -4.59
C HIS A 47 -11.91 -5.21 -3.49
N SER A 48 -12.91 -5.78 -2.81
CA SER A 48 -13.64 -5.06 -1.77
C SER A 48 -12.80 -4.87 -0.51
N MET A 49 -12.60 -3.63 -0.07
CA MET A 49 -11.90 -3.33 1.19
C MET A 49 -12.70 -3.72 2.45
N TYR A 50 -14.02 -3.95 2.34
CA TYR A 50 -14.86 -4.38 3.48
C TYR A 50 -14.58 -5.80 3.99
N GLN A 51 -13.79 -6.58 3.26
CA GLN A 51 -13.44 -7.95 3.67
C GLN A 51 -12.34 -8.00 4.75
N PHE A 52 -11.74 -6.85 5.07
CA PHE A 52 -10.62 -6.76 6.00
C PHE A 52 -11.08 -6.38 7.40
N SER A 53 -10.49 -7.00 8.41
CA SER A 53 -10.65 -6.57 9.79
C SER A 53 -9.92 -5.24 10.04
N SER A 54 -10.22 -4.56 11.16
CA SER A 54 -9.49 -3.36 11.57
C SER A 54 -7.97 -3.63 11.65
N GLU A 55 -7.57 -4.76 12.22
CA GLU A 55 -6.15 -5.15 12.31
C GLU A 55 -5.51 -5.34 10.92
N GLU A 56 -6.24 -5.94 9.97
CA GLU A 56 -5.75 -6.08 8.59
C GLU A 56 -5.67 -4.72 7.89
N LEU A 57 -6.60 -3.80 8.14
CA LEU A 57 -6.56 -2.43 7.62
C LEU A 57 -5.39 -1.64 8.21
N ASP A 58 -5.07 -1.83 9.50
CA ASP A 58 -3.90 -1.23 10.14
C ASP A 58 -2.60 -1.74 9.51
N ILE A 59 -2.52 -3.04 9.21
CA ILE A 59 -1.37 -3.64 8.49
C ILE A 59 -1.25 -3.07 7.08
N ILE A 60 -2.37 -2.88 6.37
CA ILE A 60 -2.37 -2.24 5.06
C ILE A 60 -1.82 -0.81 5.17
N CYS A 61 -2.34 -0.01 6.11
CA CYS A 61 -1.86 1.37 6.30
C CYS A 61 -0.38 1.42 6.68
N MET A 62 0.08 0.51 7.54
CA MET A 62 1.50 0.39 7.89
C MET A 62 2.35 0.11 6.63
N GLY A 63 1.97 -0.88 5.83
CA GLY A 63 2.72 -1.23 4.63
C GLY A 63 2.72 -0.13 3.56
N LEU A 64 1.62 0.61 3.41
CA LEU A 64 1.59 1.76 2.50
C LEU A 64 2.42 2.94 3.00
N ASN A 65 2.46 3.19 4.31
CA ASN A 65 3.38 4.17 4.89
C ASN A 65 4.85 3.77 4.64
N ASP A 66 5.20 2.52 4.88
CA ASP A 66 6.55 2.00 4.59
C ASP A 66 6.89 2.14 3.10
N CYS A 67 5.91 1.93 2.23
CA CYS A 67 6.07 2.10 0.78
C CYS A 67 6.39 3.55 0.42
N ILE A 68 5.74 4.52 1.06
CA ILE A 68 6.05 5.95 0.88
C ILE A 68 7.49 6.25 1.27
N TYR A 69 7.96 5.72 2.42
CA TYR A 69 9.35 5.93 2.85
C TYR A 69 10.36 5.35 1.84
N VAL A 70 10.13 4.12 1.38
CA VAL A 70 10.99 3.49 0.35
C VAL A 70 10.97 4.30 -0.95
N LEU A 71 9.81 4.76 -1.39
CA LEU A 71 9.68 5.57 -2.60
C LEU A 71 10.36 6.94 -2.45
N ASP A 72 10.24 7.59 -1.28
CA ASP A 72 10.87 8.89 -1.03
C ASP A 72 12.40 8.77 -1.05
N ASP A 73 12.98 7.70 -0.49
CA ASP A 73 14.41 7.43 -0.57
C ASP A 73 14.86 7.20 -2.02
N ILE A 74 14.14 6.37 -2.79
CA ILE A 74 14.45 6.11 -4.20
C ILE A 74 14.33 7.37 -5.06
N LEU A 75 13.25 8.15 -4.89
CA LEU A 75 12.99 9.35 -5.69
C LEU A 75 13.97 10.48 -5.37
N LYS A 76 14.48 10.53 -4.14
CA LYS A 76 15.56 11.44 -3.75
C LYS A 76 16.86 11.08 -4.44
N ASP A 77 17.22 9.80 -4.50
CA ASP A 77 18.41 9.34 -5.22
C ASP A 77 18.32 9.57 -6.74
N LEU A 78 17.09 9.67 -7.26
CA LEU A 78 16.78 9.88 -8.68
C LEU A 78 16.25 11.30 -8.98
N GLU A 79 16.52 12.29 -8.13
CA GLU A 79 15.92 13.63 -8.24
C GLU A 79 16.19 14.32 -9.59
N GLU A 80 17.37 14.09 -10.17
CA GLU A 80 17.77 14.64 -11.47
C GLU A 80 17.15 13.90 -12.68
N CYS A 81 16.49 12.76 -12.46
CA CYS A 81 15.83 11.98 -13.50
C CYS A 81 14.37 12.40 -13.65
N ASP A 82 13.90 12.48 -14.89
CA ASP A 82 12.48 12.66 -15.20
C ASP A 82 11.77 11.30 -15.09
N ILE A 83 11.22 11.02 -13.91
CA ILE A 83 10.48 9.78 -13.60
C ILE A 83 9.06 10.13 -13.14
N PRO A 84 8.21 10.66 -14.04
CA PRO A 84 6.88 11.15 -13.69
C PRO A 84 5.99 10.02 -13.13
N GLU A 85 6.13 8.79 -13.64
CA GLU A 85 5.35 7.63 -13.19
C GLU A 85 5.68 7.25 -11.75
N GLY A 86 6.94 7.37 -11.34
CA GLY A 86 7.37 7.10 -9.96
C GLY A 86 6.78 8.12 -8.98
N ARG A 87 6.74 9.40 -9.38
CA ARG A 87 6.15 10.49 -8.60
C ARG A 87 4.62 10.37 -8.52
N GLU A 88 3.97 9.96 -9.62
CA GLU A 88 2.53 9.65 -9.64
C GLU A 88 2.22 8.47 -8.72
N TYR A 89 2.98 7.38 -8.82
CA TYR A 89 2.79 6.21 -7.97
C TYR A 89 2.88 6.55 -6.49
N ARG A 90 3.94 7.27 -6.08
CA ARG A 90 4.09 7.76 -4.69
C ARG A 90 2.91 8.61 -4.25
N SER A 91 2.45 9.52 -5.11
CA SER A 91 1.29 10.38 -4.82
C SER A 91 0.00 9.58 -4.65
N GLU A 92 -0.20 8.52 -5.43
CA GLU A 92 -1.37 7.65 -5.30
C GLU A 92 -1.32 6.82 -4.01
N ILE A 93 -0.16 6.30 -3.61
CA ILE A 93 0.00 5.59 -2.34
C ILE A 93 -0.31 6.51 -1.15
N GLU A 94 0.17 7.76 -1.16
CA GLU A 94 -0.14 8.74 -0.12
C GLU A 94 -1.64 9.03 -0.04
N ARG A 95 -2.30 9.28 -1.18
CA ARG A 95 -3.75 9.52 -1.22
C ARG A 95 -4.55 8.35 -0.66
N ILE A 96 -4.16 7.12 -0.99
CA ILE A 96 -4.83 5.92 -0.48
C ILE A 96 -4.60 5.78 1.03
N THR A 97 -3.38 6.01 1.51
CA THR A 97 -3.03 5.92 2.93
C THR A 97 -3.81 6.94 3.76
N GLU A 98 -3.86 8.19 3.30
CA GLU A 98 -4.66 9.24 3.93
C GLU A 98 -6.15 8.92 3.94
N PHE A 99 -6.65 8.30 2.87
CA PHE A 99 -8.03 7.87 2.78
C PHE A 99 -8.31 6.82 3.87
N LEU A 100 -7.53 5.74 3.90
CA LEU A 100 -7.74 4.61 4.82
C LEU A 100 -7.59 5.01 6.29
N SER A 101 -6.75 6.01 6.59
CA SER A 101 -6.55 6.52 7.95
C SER A 101 -7.75 7.33 8.51
N LYS A 102 -8.74 7.64 7.67
CA LYS A 102 -9.90 8.49 8.00
C LYS A 102 -11.24 7.72 7.97
N VAL A 103 -11.21 6.42 7.69
CA VAL A 103 -12.41 5.56 7.54
C VAL A 103 -12.80 4.91 8.85
#